data_AF-A0A0R3PFN5-F1
#
_entry.id   AF-A0A0R3PFN5-F1
#
_cell.length_a   1.000
_cell.length_b   1.000
_cell.length_c   1.000
_cell.angle_alpha   90.00
_cell.angle_beta   90.00
_cell.angle_gamma   90.00
#
_symmetry.space_group_name_H-M   'P 1'
#
loop_
_entity.id
_entity.type
_entity.pdbx_description
1 polymer ?
#
loop_
_entity_poly.entity_id
_entity_poly.type
_entity_poly.pdbx_seq_one_letter_code
_entity_poly.pdbx_strand_id
1 'polypeptide(L)' 'MVESGLVGHLLDPRSPLNIESLLDAITALLIDCKIPSLMRIKSIDSFITRCKFKIRCSLY' A
#
# COMPACT_ATOMS: atom_id res chain seq x y z
N MET A 1 -17.90 4.17 23.88
CA MET A 1 -16.70 4.46 23.06
C MET A 1 -17.11 4.26 21.62
N VAL A 2 -17.26 5.33 20.84
CA VAL A 2 -17.54 5.20 19.40
C VAL A 2 -16.22 4.77 18.79
N GLU A 3 -16.04 3.49 18.49
CA GLU A 3 -15.02 3.11 17.51
C GLU A 3 -15.34 3.91 16.25
N SER A 4 -14.41 4.78 15.85
CA SER A 4 -14.52 5.60 14.66
C SER A 4 -14.99 4.71 13.51
N GLY A 5 -16.02 5.08 12.75
CA GLY A 5 -16.57 4.22 11.68
C GLY A 5 -15.49 3.69 10.71
N LEU A 6 -14.37 4.40 10.59
CA LEU A 6 -13.16 3.96 9.92
C LEU A 6 -12.61 2.62 10.44
N VAL A 7 -12.49 2.43 11.76
CA VAL A 7 -11.96 1.19 12.35
C VAL A 7 -12.84 0.00 11.98
N GLY A 8 -14.17 0.18 12.00
CA GLY A 8 -15.11 -0.82 11.52
C GLY A 8 -14.87 -1.19 10.06
N HIS A 9 -14.63 -0.21 9.18
CA HIS A 9 -14.31 -0.47 7.76
C HIS A 9 -12.94 -1.12 7.53
N LEU A 10 -11.96 -0.87 8.40
CA LEU A 10 -10.63 -1.48 8.30
C LEU A 10 -10.64 -2.95 8.74
N LEU A 11 -11.48 -3.30 9.72
CA LEU A 11 -11.59 -4.63 10.30
C LEU A 11 -12.64 -5.52 9.61
N ASP A 12 -13.63 -4.95 8.93
CA ASP A 12 -14.63 -5.71 8.19
C ASP A 12 -14.01 -6.34 6.92
N PRO A 13 -13.87 -7.68 6.83
CA PRO A 13 -13.26 -8.33 5.67
C PRO A 13 -14.08 -8.15 4.38
N ARG A 14 -15.35 -7.75 4.45
CA ARG A 14 -16.18 -7.46 3.27
C ARG A 14 -16.05 -6.02 2.80
N SER A 15 -15.46 -5.15 3.62
CA SER A 15 -15.18 -3.78 3.25
C SER A 15 -14.09 -3.75 2.18
N PRO A 16 -14.26 -2.99 1.08
CA PRO A 16 -13.20 -2.79 0.10
C PRO A 16 -12.02 -1.97 0.66
N LEU A 17 -12.21 -1.34 1.82
CA LEU A 17 -11.19 -0.60 2.55
C LEU A 17 -10.56 -1.42 3.69
N ASN A 18 -10.81 -2.73 3.74
CA ASN A 18 -10.18 -3.58 4.75
C ASN A 18 -8.64 -3.55 4.61
N ILE A 19 -7.95 -3.92 5.69
CA ILE A 19 -6.49 -3.84 5.74
C ILE A 19 -5.82 -4.63 4.61
N GLU A 20 -6.33 -5.81 4.26
CA GLU A 20 -5.77 -6.66 3.19
C GLU A 20 -5.88 -5.96 1.82
N SER A 21 -7.04 -5.39 1.52
CA SER A 21 -7.30 -4.67 0.26
C SER A 21 -6.41 -3.43 0.13
N LEU A 22 -6.13 -2.74 1.24
CA LEU A 22 -5.20 -1.61 1.26
C LEU A 22 -3.75 -2.06 1.02
N LEU A 23 -3.34 -3.20 1.59
CA LEU A 23 -2.01 -3.79 1.35
C LEU A 23 -1.87 -4.25 -0.10
N ASP A 24 -2.90 -4.85 -0.69
CA ASP A 24 -2.94 -5.24 -2.09
C ASP A 24 -2.83 -4.03 -3.01
N ALA A 25 -3.56 -2.95 -2.73
CA ALA A 25 -3.50 -1.72 -3.51
C ALA A 25 -2.10 -1.09 -3.50
N ILE A 26 -1.44 -1.05 -2.34
CA ILE A 26 -0.06 -0.54 -2.23
C ILE A 26 0.90 -1.46 -3.00
N THR A 27 0.72 -2.78 -2.90
CA THR A 27 1.55 -3.76 -3.61
C THR A 27 1.41 -3.64 -5.12
N ALA A 28 0.18 -3.52 -5.63
CA ALA A 28 -0.11 -3.30 -7.04
C ALA A 28 0.55 -2.00 -7.53
N LEU A 29 0.39 -0.90 -6.79
CA LEU A 29 1.00 0.39 -7.14
C LEU A 29 2.53 0.31 -7.23
N LEU A 30 3.19 -0.48 -6.36
CA LEU A 30 4.63 -0.70 -6.44
C LEU A 30 5.06 -1.55 -7.63
N ILE A 31 4.20 -2.44 -8.12
CA ILE A 31 4.45 -3.23 -9.33
C ILE A 31 4.36 -2.29 -10.54
N ASP A 32 3.27 -1.52 -10.64
CA ASP A 32 3.01 -0.63 -11.77
C ASP A 32 4.07 0.48 -11.89
N CYS A 33 4.56 1.00 -10.76
CA CYS A 33 5.56 2.07 -10.74
C CYS A 33 7.01 1.60 -11.01
N LYS A 34 7.26 0.29 -11.20
CA LYS A 34 8.61 -0.23 -11.54
C LYS A 34 8.99 -0.10 -13.01
N ILE A 35 8.17 0.57 -13.81
CA ILE A 35 8.49 0.86 -15.22
C ILE A 35 9.62 1.91 -15.27
N PRO A 36 10.74 1.66 -15.98
CA PRO A 36 11.91 2.56 -15.96
C PRO A 36 11.61 4.01 -16.31
N SER A 37 10.67 4.24 -17.24
CA SER A 37 10.25 5.58 -17.64
C SER A 37 9.53 6.34 -16.51
N LEU A 38 8.75 5.66 -15.67
CA LEU A 38 8.08 6.23 -14.49
C LEU A 38 9.07 6.49 -13.35
N MET A 39 10.04 5.61 -13.15
CA MET A 39 11.09 5.79 -12.13
C MET A 39 11.99 7.01 -12.37
N ARG A 40 11.96 7.63 -13.56
CA ARG A 40 12.64 8.93 -13.78
C ARG A 40 11.97 10.08 -13.02
N ILE A 41 10.72 9.93 -12.61
CA ILE A 41 10.00 10.91 -11.81
C ILE A 41 10.47 10.76 -10.36
N LYS A 42 11.14 11.80 -9.82
CA LYS A 42 11.76 11.77 -8.49
C LYS A 42 10.82 11.35 -7.36
N SER A 43 9.55 11.75 -7.41
CA SER A 43 8.54 11.37 -6.41
C SER A 43 8.21 9.88 -6.46
N ILE A 44 8.14 9.29 -7.66
CA ILE A 44 7.90 7.85 -7.86
C ILE A 44 9.10 7.05 -7.38
N ASP A 45 10.32 7.44 -7.78
CA ASP A 45 11.55 6.78 -7.32
C ASP A 45 11.68 6.80 -5.79
N SER A 46 11.41 7.96 -5.17
CA SER A 46 11.41 8.12 -3.72
C SER A 46 10.37 7.23 -3.04
N PHE A 47 9.16 7.14 -3.62
CA PHE A 47 8.08 6.27 -3.12
C PHE A 47 8.49 4.79 -3.20
N ILE A 48 8.94 4.34 -4.36
CA ILE A 48 9.37 2.95 -4.60
C ILE A 48 10.49 2.55 -3.65
N THR A 49 11.50 3.41 -3.48
CA THR A 49 12.64 3.16 -2.58
C THR A 49 12.18 3.00 -1.12
N ARG A 50 11.30 3.89 -0.64
CA ARG A 50 10.77 3.84 0.72
C ARG A 50 9.95 2.58 0.98
N CYS A 51 9.15 2.15 0.02
CA CYS A 51 8.23 1.03 0.18
C CYS A 51 8.91 -0.34 -0.06
N LYS A 52 9.87 -0.45 -0.99
CA LYS A 52 10.65 -1.68 -1.23
C LYS A 52 11.34 -2.18 0.04
N PHE A 53 11.88 -1.27 0.85
CA PHE A 53 12.53 -1.62 2.12
C PHE A 53 11.53 -2.14 3.17
N LYS A 54 10.35 -1.52 3.25
CA LYS A 54 9.38 -1.82 4.32
C LYS A 54 8.51 -3.04 4.05
N ILE A 55 8.02 -3.23 2.82
CA ILE A 55 7.10 -4.32 2.52
C ILE A 55 7.82 -5.67 2.47
N ARG A 56 9.09 -5.68 2.05
CA ARG A 56 9.89 -6.91 1.98
C ARG A 56 10.29 -7.45 3.37
N CYS A 57 10.31 -6.60 4.41
CA CYS A 57 10.57 -6.99 5.80
C CYS A 57 9.32 -7.43 6.57
N SER A 58 8.11 -7.27 6.03
CA SER A 58 6.86 -7.63 6.72
C SER A 58 6.27 -8.97 6.26
N LEU A 59 6.90 -9.61 5.26
CA LEU A 59 6.52 -10.91 4.69
C LEU A 59 7.48 -12.06 5.11
N TYR A 60 8.37 -11.81 6.06
CA TYR A 60 9.26 -12.78 6.70
C TYR A 60 9.25 -12.62 8.21
#